data_AF-A0A9D1YMF2-F1
#
_entry.id   AF-A0A9D1YMF2-F1
#
_cell.length_a   1.000
_cell.length_b   1.000
_cell.length_c   1.000
_cell.angle_alpha   90.00
_cell.angle_beta   90.00
_cell.angle_gamma   90.00
#
_symmetry.space_group_name_H-M   'P 1'
#
loop_
_entity.id
_entity.type
_entity.pdbx_description
1 polymer ?
#
loop_
_entity_poly.entity_id
_entity_poly.type
_entity_poly.pdbx_seq_one_letter_code
_entity_poly.pdbx_strand_id
1 'polypeptide(L)'
;MKRNDILKKLMLQKNLCTADLARMTGIPYTTLKSIFDRGVEKSGYGSVCAICSALDITTDQLELLAREAGEPEAHGAPDSELFEMIRDFSEDEMALLKNYADYLRFLRDRK
;
A
#
# COMPACT_ATOMS: atom_id res chain seq x y z
N MET A 1 -2.30 -9.41 3.36
CA MET A 1 -3.08 -8.25 3.85
C MET A 1 -4.46 -8.22 3.17
N LYS A 2 -5.53 -7.67 3.75
CA LYS A 2 -6.83 -7.57 3.03
C LYS A 2 -6.81 -6.36 2.10
N ARG A 3 -7.36 -6.46 0.87
CA ARG A 3 -7.47 -5.35 -0.12
C ARG A 3 -8.06 -4.06 0.47
N ASN A 4 -8.92 -4.19 1.49
CA ASN A 4 -9.50 -3.05 2.22
C ASN A 4 -8.46 -2.20 2.96
N ASP A 5 -7.43 -2.82 3.54
CA ASP A 5 -6.42 -2.08 4.30
C ASP A 5 -5.53 -1.25 3.37
N ILE A 6 -5.27 -1.75 2.17
CA ILE A 6 -4.56 -1.03 1.11
C ILE A 6 -5.37 0.19 0.68
N LEU A 7 -6.67 0.01 0.41
CA LEU A 7 -7.57 1.11 0.06
C LEU A 7 -7.66 2.15 1.18
N LYS A 8 -7.74 1.73 2.45
CA LYS A 8 -7.72 2.66 3.59
C LYS A 8 -6.41 3.42 3.71
N LYS A 9 -5.26 2.77 3.48
CA LYS A 9 -3.95 3.43 3.44
C LYS A 9 -3.87 4.47 2.31
N LEU A 10 -4.35 4.12 1.12
CA LEU A 10 -4.39 5.05 -0.02
C LEU A 10 -5.31 6.24 0.24
N MET A 11 -6.45 6.01 0.88
CA MET A 11 -7.34 7.09 1.32
C MET A 11 -6.65 8.03 2.31
N LEU A 12 -5.92 7.50 3.29
CA LEU A 12 -5.14 8.30 4.25
C LEU A 12 -4.03 9.10 3.55
N GLN A 13 -3.28 8.49 2.63
CA GLN A 13 -2.24 9.18 1.86
C GLN A 13 -2.78 10.32 1.00
N LYS A 14 -3.96 10.15 0.42
CA LYS A 14 -4.64 11.18 -0.38
C LYS A 14 -5.48 12.14 0.46
N ASN A 15 -5.47 12.00 1.80
CA ASN A 15 -6.27 12.78 2.74
C ASN A 15 -7.79 12.77 2.42
N LEU A 16 -8.29 11.63 1.93
CA LEU A 16 -9.67 11.41 1.52
C LEU A 16 -10.46 10.69 2.60
N CYS A 17 -11.66 11.18 2.92
CA CYS A 17 -12.59 10.49 3.81
C CYS A 17 -13.56 9.59 3.03
N THR A 18 -14.18 8.62 3.72
CA THR A 18 -15.19 7.73 3.12
C THR A 18 -16.40 8.51 2.57
N ALA A 19 -16.68 9.69 3.13
CA ALA A 19 -17.70 10.60 2.63
C ALA A 19 -17.32 11.27 1.29
N ASP A 20 -16.04 11.52 1.06
CA ASP A 20 -15.54 12.06 -0.21
C ASP A 20 -15.53 10.97 -1.27
N LEU A 21 -15.13 9.76 -0.89
CA LEU A 21 -15.23 8.58 -1.76
C LEU A 21 -16.68 8.32 -2.19
N ALA A 22 -17.65 8.50 -1.30
CA ALA A 22 -19.08 8.38 -1.65
C ALA A 22 -19.50 9.42 -2.70
N ARG A 23 -19.01 10.65 -2.58
CA ARG A 23 -19.28 11.72 -3.56
C ARG A 23 -18.60 11.46 -4.91
N MET A 24 -17.38 10.94 -4.91
CA MET A 24 -16.61 10.67 -6.13
C MET A 24 -17.09 9.43 -6.88
N THR A 25 -17.46 8.38 -6.16
CA THR A 25 -17.92 7.10 -6.75
C THR A 25 -19.41 7.09 -7.09
N GLY A 26 -20.18 8.00 -6.50
CA GLY A 26 -21.65 7.96 -6.54
C GLY A 26 -22.25 6.79 -5.75
N ILE A 27 -21.43 6.03 -5.01
CA ILE A 27 -21.89 4.90 -4.19
C ILE A 27 -22.34 5.43 -2.82
N PRO A 28 -23.53 5.03 -2.33
CA PRO A 28 -24.00 5.43 -1.02
C PRO A 28 -22.99 5.07 0.10
N TYR A 29 -22.85 5.97 1.07
CA TYR A 29 -21.96 5.78 2.21
C TYR A 29 -22.20 4.45 2.95
N THR A 30 -23.46 4.05 3.11
CA THR A 30 -23.85 2.78 3.76
C THR A 30 -23.38 1.55 2.97
N THR A 31 -23.38 1.65 1.64
CA THR A 31 -22.89 0.62 0.73
C THR A 31 -21.37 0.55 0.77
N LEU A 32 -20.67 1.69 0.69
CA LEU A 32 -19.22 1.74 0.86
C LEU A 32 -18.78 1.16 2.20
N LYS A 33 -19.46 1.55 3.30
CA LYS A 33 -19.19 1.01 4.63
C LYS A 33 -19.36 -0.51 4.65
N SER A 34 -20.44 -1.03 4.06
CA SER A 34 -20.68 -2.47 3.97
C SER A 34 -19.63 -3.21 3.12
N ILE A 35 -19.15 -2.58 2.04
CA ILE A 35 -18.06 -3.11 1.19
C ILE A 35 -16.74 -3.14 1.98
N PHE A 36 -16.40 -2.07 2.71
CA PHE A 36 -15.21 -1.99 3.55
C PHE A 36 -15.28 -2.89 4.79
N ASP A 37 -16.46 -3.32 5.22
CA ASP A 37 -16.65 -4.23 6.34
C ASP A 37 -16.59 -5.70 5.89
N ARG A 38 -17.25 -6.04 4.77
CA ARG A 38 -17.30 -7.40 4.21
C ARG A 38 -16.06 -7.80 3.40
N GLY A 39 -15.32 -6.82 2.88
CA GLY A 39 -14.21 -7.03 1.97
C GLY A 39 -14.56 -6.60 0.54
N VAL A 40 -13.72 -5.76 -0.07
CA VAL A 40 -13.84 -5.32 -1.46
C VAL A 40 -13.78 -6.51 -2.43
N GLU A 41 -13.12 -7.62 -2.05
CA GLU A 41 -13.10 -8.88 -2.80
C GLU A 41 -14.48 -9.54 -2.98
N LYS A 42 -15.42 -9.27 -2.06
CA LYS A 42 -16.80 -9.80 -2.13
C LYS A 42 -17.76 -8.83 -2.82
N SER A 43 -17.26 -7.66 -3.22
CA SER A 43 -18.03 -6.65 -3.93
C SER A 43 -18.03 -6.94 -5.43
N GLY A 44 -19.11 -6.58 -6.12
CA GLY A 44 -19.18 -6.71 -7.57
C GLY A 44 -18.11 -5.87 -8.26
N TYR A 45 -17.56 -6.38 -9.37
CA TYR A 45 -16.45 -5.78 -10.13
C TYR A 45 -16.67 -4.29 -10.44
N GLY A 46 -17.89 -3.90 -10.84
CA GLY A 46 -18.21 -2.50 -11.14
C GLY A 46 -18.04 -1.55 -9.93
N SER A 47 -18.33 -2.02 -8.71
CA SER A 47 -18.10 -1.23 -7.50
C SER A 47 -16.62 -1.13 -7.15
N VAL A 48 -15.85 -2.21 -7.40
CA VAL A 48 -14.38 -2.20 -7.22
C VAL A 48 -13.75 -1.20 -8.16
N CYS A 49 -14.11 -1.23 -9.45
CA CYS A 49 -13.62 -0.28 -10.45
C CYS A 49 -13.94 1.16 -10.06
N ALA A 50 -15.18 1.46 -9.64
CA ALA A 50 -15.57 2.81 -9.23
C ALA A 50 -14.72 3.33 -8.07
N ILE A 51 -14.49 2.50 -7.04
CA ILE A 51 -13.64 2.85 -5.89
C ILE A 51 -12.19 3.07 -6.32
N CYS A 52 -11.66 2.20 -7.19
CA CYS A 52 -10.29 2.33 -7.70
C CYS A 52 -10.14 3.62 -8.53
N SER A 53 -11.07 3.89 -9.45
CA SER A 53 -11.07 5.12 -10.26
C SER A 53 -11.16 6.38 -9.40
N ALA A 54 -11.96 6.37 -8.33
CA ALA A 54 -12.02 7.50 -7.40
C ALA A 54 -10.72 7.74 -6.62
N LEU A 55 -9.84 6.73 -6.55
CA LEU A 55 -8.52 6.83 -5.92
C LEU A 55 -7.40 7.06 -6.96
N ASP A 56 -7.73 7.23 -8.25
CA ASP A 56 -6.80 7.25 -9.38
C ASP A 56 -5.90 6.01 -9.47
N ILE A 57 -6.41 4.85 -9.05
CA ILE A 57 -5.71 3.58 -9.18
C ILE A 57 -6.47 2.66 -10.14
N THR A 58 -5.77 1.72 -10.76
CA THR A 58 -6.41 0.64 -11.50
C THR A 58 -6.65 -0.57 -10.60
N THR A 59 -7.61 -1.41 -10.99
CA THR A 59 -7.84 -2.69 -10.32
C THR A 59 -6.60 -3.59 -10.38
N ASP A 60 -5.82 -3.51 -11.47
CA ASP A 60 -4.57 -4.25 -11.62
C ASP A 60 -3.49 -3.77 -10.64
N GLN A 61 -3.38 -2.45 -10.43
CA GLN A 61 -2.49 -1.89 -9.41
C GLN A 61 -2.92 -2.29 -8.00
N LEU A 62 -4.22 -2.30 -7.72
CA LEU A 62 -4.73 -2.79 -6.43
C LEU A 62 -4.38 -4.27 -6.23
N GLU A 63 -4.48 -5.08 -7.27
CA GLU A 63 -4.13 -6.50 -7.23
C GLU A 63 -2.62 -6.71 -7.06
N LEU A 64 -1.78 -5.90 -7.74
CA LEU A 64 -0.33 -5.92 -7.56
C LEU A 64 0.04 -5.57 -6.11
N LEU A 65 -0.52 -4.50 -5.56
CA LEU A 65 -0.31 -4.11 -4.16
C LEU A 65 -0.83 -5.18 -3.18
N ALA A 66 -1.91 -5.88 -3.52
CA ALA A 66 -2.42 -6.98 -2.71
C ALA A 66 -1.51 -8.22 -2.75
N ARG A 67 -0.85 -8.48 -3.88
CA ARG A 67 0.14 -9.55 -4.05
C ARG A 67 1.45 -9.21 -3.35
N GLU A 68 1.95 -7.98 -3.50
CA GLU A 68 3.13 -7.47 -2.79
C GLU A 68 2.91 -7.45 -1.27
N ALA A 69 1.71 -7.07 -0.80
CA ALA A 69 1.34 -7.15 0.61
C ALA A 69 0.93 -8.57 1.08
N GLY A 70 0.99 -9.55 0.19
CA GLY A 70 0.77 -10.97 0.44
C GLY A 70 2.06 -11.75 0.67
N GLU A 71 3.21 -11.18 0.27
CA GLU A 71 4.49 -11.65 0.75
C GLU A 71 4.68 -11.16 2.19
N PRO A 72 5.10 -12.03 3.13
CA PRO A 72 5.45 -11.59 4.45
C PRO A 72 6.77 -10.81 4.30
N GLU A 73 6.68 -9.52 4.02
CA GLU A 73 7.71 -8.57 4.40
C GLU A 73 7.76 -8.61 5.93
N ALA A 74 8.52 -9.58 6.44
CA ALA A 74 9.06 -9.60 7.78
C ALA A 74 10.12 -8.50 7.92
N HIS A 75 9.78 -7.27 7.56
CA HIS A 75 10.57 -6.10 7.86
C HIS A 75 9.56 -5.01 8.22
N GLY A 76 9.50 -4.69 9.51
CA GLY A 76 8.78 -3.52 10.00
C GLY A 76 9.21 -2.29 9.19
N ALA A 77 8.38 -1.25 9.22
CA ALA A 77 8.76 0.07 8.72
C ALA A 77 10.23 0.36 9.10
N PRO A 78 11.05 0.92 8.19
CA PRO A 78 12.42 1.25 8.52
C PRO A 78 12.42 1.96 9.86
N ASP A 79 13.22 1.44 10.79
CA ASP A 79 13.31 1.96 12.15
C ASP A 79 13.44 3.48 12.07
N SER A 80 12.60 4.20 12.81
CA SER A 80 12.59 5.65 12.78
C SER A 80 13.97 6.22 13.15
N GLU A 81 14.74 5.48 13.94
CA GLU A 81 16.14 5.81 14.27
C GLU A 81 17.09 5.63 13.08
N LEU A 82 16.89 4.59 12.28
CA LEU A 82 17.69 4.35 11.07
C LEU A 82 17.45 5.45 10.03
N PHE A 83 16.21 5.93 9.91
CA PHE A 83 15.87 7.01 8.97
C PHE A 83 16.50 8.35 9.36
N GLU A 84 16.56 8.68 10.65
CA GLU A 84 17.29 9.86 11.13
C GLU A 84 18.80 9.70 10.93
N MET A 85 19.35 8.51 11.15
CA MET A 85 20.78 8.23 11.00
C MET A 85 21.27 8.41 9.55
N ILE A 86 20.49 7.97 8.57
CA ILE A 86 20.86 8.03 7.16
C ILE A 86 20.46 9.34 6.47
N ARG A 87 19.78 10.26 7.17
CA ARG A 87 19.29 11.52 6.58
C ARG A 87 20.42 12.40 6.05
N ASP A 88 21.56 12.40 6.74
CA ASP A 88 22.69 13.28 6.44
C ASP A 88 23.77 12.58 5.58
N PHE A 89 23.49 11.39 5.05
CA PHE A 89 24.47 10.64 4.26
C PHE A 89 24.69 11.28 2.89
N SER A 90 25.95 11.31 2.48
CA SER A 90 26.35 11.69 1.13
C SER A 90 25.98 10.61 0.09
N GLU A 91 26.05 10.96 -1.19
CA GLU A 91 25.76 10.02 -2.29
C GLU A 91 26.67 8.78 -2.25
N ASP A 92 27.94 8.97 -1.89
CA ASP A 92 28.92 7.88 -1.77
C ASP A 92 28.60 6.93 -0.59
N GLU A 93 28.20 7.49 0.55
CA GLU A 93 27.81 6.71 1.73
C GLU A 93 26.51 5.93 1.49
N MET A 94 25.56 6.55 0.77
CA MET A 94 24.33 5.88 0.36
C MET A 94 24.60 4.73 -0.63
N ALA A 95 25.55 4.92 -1.55
CA ALA A 95 25.97 3.87 -2.48
C ALA A 95 26.59 2.68 -1.74
N LEU A 96 27.41 2.92 -0.72
CA LEU A 96 27.97 1.87 0.15
C LEU A 96 26.87 1.11 0.92
N LEU A 97 25.93 1.83 1.52
CA LEU A 97 24.79 1.24 2.22
C LEU A 97 23.99 0.32 1.30
N LYS A 98 23.72 0.77 0.07
CA LYS A 98 22.99 0.00 -0.94
C LYS A 98 23.73 -1.29 -1.31
N ASN A 99 25.03 -1.19 -1.59
CA ASN A 99 25.87 -2.36 -1.88
C ASN A 99 25.86 -3.37 -0.73
N TYR A 100 25.88 -2.89 0.52
CA TYR A 100 25.82 -3.76 1.69
C TYR A 100 24.46 -4.44 1.85
N ALA A 101 23.36 -3.72 1.61
CA ALA A 101 22.03 -4.31 1.61
C ALA A 101 21.87 -5.40 0.53
N ASP A 102 22.40 -5.16 -0.67
CA ASP A 102 22.40 -6.13 -1.76
C ASP A 102 23.23 -7.37 -1.43
N TYR A 103 24.37 -7.21 -0.74
CA TYR A 103 25.17 -8.32 -0.24
C TYR A 103 24.44 -9.16 0.80
N LEU A 104 23.74 -8.53 1.75
CA LEU A 104 22.94 -9.25 2.75
C LEU A 104 21.79 -10.03 2.10
N ARG A 105 21.14 -9.45 1.08
CA ARG A 105 20.11 -10.14 0.29
C ARG A 105 20.69 -11.34 -0.44
N PHE A 106 21.86 -11.19 -1.07
CA PHE A 106 22.57 -12.29 -1.71
C PHE A 106 22.95 -13.43 -0.75
N LEU A 107 23.37 -13.11 0.47
CA LEU A 107 23.67 -14.12 1.51
C LEU A 107 22.41 -14.88 1.96
N ARG A 108 21.26 -14.21 1.98
CA ARG A 108 19.97 -14.81 2.34
C ARG A 108 19.52 -15.84 1.31
N ASP A 109 19.70 -15.55 0.02
CA ASP A 109 19.27 -16.42 -1.08
C ASP A 109 20.17 -17.67 -1.26
N ARG A 110 21.30 -17.76 -0.54
CA ARG A 110 22.21 -18.92 -0.54
C ARG A 110 22.05 -19.84 0.68
N LYS A 111 21.11 -19.54 1.59
CA LYS A 111 20.73 -20.41 2.71
C LYS A 111 19.52 -21.26 2.33
#